data_AF-A0A927MS90-F1
#
_entry.id   AF-A0A927MS90-F1
#
_cell.length_a   1.000
_cell.length_b   1.000
_cell.length_c   1.000
_cell.angle_alpha   90.00
_cell.angle_beta   90.00
_cell.angle_gamma   90.00
#
_symmetry.space_group_name_H-M   'P 1'
#
loop_
_entity.id
_entity.type
_entity.pdbx_description
1 polymer ?
#
loop_
_entity_poly.entity_id
_entity_poly.type
_entity_poly.pdbx_seq_one_letter_code
_entity_poly.pdbx_strand_id
1 'polypeptide(L)'
;MAQALAAMPSVQIPDRGLIVEQLAPVGAAPEFAAGVAALQAPAETPAALNAAFEELTRTFADIYVTYGRGNPIGLVHAVTAPTAVHSILDHLPPTVWRASHDALWHVCAALYTAYAHGKPRDDAPTGPGQDPDVSVAKAVASGDEHAIKLAEACLRQYRATSAPAYLYAASRGMYAAA
;
A
#
# COMPACT_ATOMS: atom_id res chain seq x y z
N MET A 1 -1.16 -7.19 -11.37
CA MET A 1 -0.14 -6.35 -10.70
C MET A 1 1.25 -6.98 -10.53
N ALA A 2 1.37 -8.26 -10.14
CA ALA A 2 2.66 -8.88 -9.77
C ALA A 2 3.79 -8.77 -10.82
N GLN A 3 3.48 -8.94 -12.11
CA GLN A 3 4.48 -8.79 -13.19
C GLN A 3 5.03 -7.37 -13.28
N ALA A 4 4.17 -6.36 -13.12
CA ALA A 4 4.59 -4.95 -13.14
C ALA A 4 5.49 -4.62 -11.94
N LEU A 5 5.17 -5.14 -10.76
CA LEU A 5 6.03 -5.02 -9.57
C LEU A 5 7.39 -5.72 -9.74
N ALA A 6 7.42 -6.87 -10.41
CA ALA A 6 8.67 -7.58 -10.70
C ALA A 6 9.58 -6.82 -11.69
N ALA A 7 9.00 -5.95 -12.53
CA ALA A 7 9.72 -5.09 -13.46
C ALA A 7 10.22 -3.77 -12.84
N MET A 8 9.88 -3.50 -11.56
CA MET A 8 10.31 -2.27 -10.88
C MET A 8 11.83 -2.25 -10.68
N PRO A 9 12.49 -1.10 -10.93
CA PRO A 9 13.92 -0.98 -10.68
C PRO A 9 14.21 -0.98 -9.18
N SER A 10 15.44 -1.36 -8.82
CA SER A 10 15.99 -1.13 -7.49
C SER A 10 16.70 0.23 -7.51
N VAL A 11 16.19 1.20 -6.76
CA VAL A 11 16.75 2.55 -6.70
C VAL A 11 17.25 2.82 -5.29
N GLN A 12 18.47 3.34 -5.16
CA GLN A 12 18.98 3.80 -3.87
C GLN A 12 18.33 5.14 -3.53
N ILE A 13 17.76 5.24 -2.34
CA ILE A 13 17.11 6.44 -1.82
C ILE A 13 17.93 7.02 -0.66
N PRO A 14 17.86 8.34 -0.41
CA PRO A 14 18.38 8.94 0.81
C PRO A 14 17.79 8.30 2.08
N ASP A 15 18.62 8.06 3.09
CA ASP A 15 18.21 7.46 4.37
C ASP A 15 17.38 8.42 5.26
N ARG A 16 17.38 9.72 4.95
CA ARG A 16 16.69 10.77 5.71
C ARG A 16 16.06 11.79 4.76
N GLY A 17 15.10 12.56 5.28
CA GLY A 17 14.41 13.63 4.56
C GLY A 17 12.92 13.37 4.42
N LEU A 18 12.24 14.29 3.75
CA LEU A 18 10.82 14.11 3.42
C LEU A 18 10.66 13.03 2.36
N ILE A 19 9.51 12.36 2.35
CA ILE A 19 9.19 11.31 1.36
C ILE A 19 9.38 11.79 -0.09
N VAL A 20 9.05 13.05 -0.37
CA VAL A 20 9.22 13.65 -1.71
C VAL A 20 10.69 13.78 -2.11
N GLU A 21 11.58 14.05 -1.16
CA GLU A 21 13.03 14.11 -1.39
C GLU A 21 13.60 12.71 -1.60
N GLN A 22 13.12 11.75 -0.79
CA GLN A 22 13.52 10.35 -0.91
C GLN A 22 13.10 9.71 -2.24
N LEU A 23 11.99 10.16 -2.82
CA LEU A 23 11.48 9.66 -4.11
C LEU A 23 12.09 10.34 -5.33
N ALA A 24 12.85 11.43 -5.18
CA ALA A 24 13.46 12.13 -6.32
C ALA A 24 14.33 11.22 -7.22
N PRO A 25 15.17 10.31 -6.69
CA PRO A 25 15.92 9.35 -7.52
C PRO A 25 15.02 8.39 -8.30
N VAL A 26 13.85 8.02 -7.76
CA VAL A 26 12.89 7.14 -8.44
C VAL A 26 12.32 7.83 -9.67
N GLY A 27 11.93 9.10 -9.54
CA GLY A 27 11.43 9.90 -10.65
C GLY A 27 12.47 10.16 -11.75
N ALA A 28 13.77 10.06 -11.42
CA ALA A 28 14.87 10.20 -12.38
C ALA A 28 15.25 8.88 -13.08
N ALA A 29 14.76 7.72 -12.62
CA ALA A 29 15.10 6.42 -13.17
C ALA A 29 14.26 6.11 -14.43
N PRO A 30 14.86 5.98 -15.63
CA PRO A 30 14.11 5.71 -16.86
C PRO A 30 13.31 4.39 -16.82
N GLU A 31 13.84 3.38 -16.13
CA GLU A 31 13.22 2.06 -15.99
C GLU A 31 11.93 2.11 -15.15
N PHE A 32 11.78 3.11 -14.29
CA PHE A 32 10.58 3.27 -13.46
C PHE A 32 9.34 3.50 -14.34
N ALA A 33 9.44 4.37 -15.35
CA ALA A 33 8.33 4.63 -16.26
C ALA A 33 7.91 3.37 -17.04
N ALA A 34 8.89 2.57 -17.49
CA ALA A 34 8.63 1.32 -18.19
C ALA A 34 7.92 0.30 -17.29
N GLY A 35 8.35 0.18 -16.03
CA GLY A 35 7.70 -0.70 -15.07
C GLY A 35 6.27 -0.25 -14.71
N VAL A 36 6.03 1.06 -14.56
CA VAL A 36 4.69 1.60 -14.29
C VAL A 36 3.76 1.28 -15.46
N ALA A 37 4.25 1.44 -16.69
CA ALA A 37 3.52 1.13 -17.92
C ALA A 37 3.27 -0.37 -18.15
N ALA A 38 3.98 -1.26 -17.43
CA ALA A 38 3.79 -2.70 -17.53
C ALA A 38 2.50 -3.19 -16.83
N LEU A 39 1.84 -2.34 -16.03
CA LEU A 39 0.54 -2.69 -15.48
C LEU A 39 -0.53 -2.65 -16.58
N GLN A 40 -1.22 -3.77 -16.77
CA GLN A 40 -2.38 -3.81 -17.65
C GLN A 40 -3.47 -2.86 -17.14
N ALA A 41 -3.87 -1.94 -17.99
CA ALA A 41 -4.97 -1.02 -17.75
C ALA A 41 -6.27 -1.78 -17.41
N PRO A 42 -6.99 -1.41 -16.32
CA PRO A 42 -8.31 -1.97 -16.06
C PRO A 42 -9.31 -1.49 -17.13
N ALA A 43 -10.33 -2.31 -17.40
CA ALA A 43 -11.43 -1.92 -18.26
C ALA A 43 -12.20 -0.73 -17.64
N GLU A 44 -12.73 0.16 -18.48
CA GLU A 44 -13.46 1.36 -18.04
C GLU A 44 -14.92 1.06 -17.70
N THR A 45 -15.14 0.06 -16.85
CA THR A 45 -16.44 -0.23 -16.25
C THR A 45 -16.36 -0.06 -14.74
N PRO A 46 -17.44 0.37 -14.06
CA PRO A 46 -17.43 0.53 -12.60
C PRO A 46 -16.99 -0.73 -11.87
N ALA A 47 -17.45 -1.91 -12.29
CA ALA A 47 -17.08 -3.18 -11.68
C ALA A 47 -15.59 -3.52 -11.86
N ALA A 48 -15.03 -3.29 -13.05
CA ALA A 48 -13.61 -3.55 -13.31
C ALA A 48 -12.69 -2.58 -12.56
N LEU A 49 -13.09 -1.30 -12.45
CA LEU A 49 -12.34 -0.30 -11.69
C LEU A 49 -12.40 -0.56 -10.19
N ASN A 50 -13.58 -0.91 -9.65
CA ASN A 50 -13.71 -1.32 -8.25
C ASN A 50 -12.80 -2.52 -7.94
N ALA A 51 -12.85 -3.57 -8.75
CA ALA A 51 -11.98 -4.74 -8.61
C ALA A 51 -10.48 -4.39 -8.73
N ALA A 52 -10.12 -3.40 -9.56
CA ALA A 52 -8.73 -2.92 -9.67
C ALA A 52 -8.27 -2.20 -8.40
N PHE A 53 -9.13 -1.40 -7.76
CA PHE A 53 -8.85 -0.82 -6.45
C PHE A 53 -8.69 -1.90 -5.37
N GLU A 54 -9.53 -2.93 -5.36
CA GLU A 54 -9.39 -4.07 -4.44
C GLU A 54 -8.07 -4.83 -4.66
N GLU A 55 -7.67 -5.07 -5.93
CA GLU A 55 -6.37 -5.67 -6.25
C GLU A 55 -5.23 -4.79 -5.74
N LEU A 56 -5.30 -3.48 -5.97
CA LEU A 56 -4.28 -2.52 -5.54
C LEU A 56 -4.14 -2.49 -4.01
N THR A 57 -5.22 -2.34 -3.26
CA THR A 57 -5.16 -2.29 -1.79
C THR A 57 -4.67 -3.61 -1.20
N ARG A 58 -5.12 -4.75 -1.75
CA ARG A 58 -4.67 -6.08 -1.28
C ARG A 58 -3.19 -6.29 -1.55
N THR A 59 -2.74 -6.00 -2.76
CA THR A 59 -1.34 -6.16 -3.17
C THR A 59 -0.40 -5.36 -2.27
N PHE A 60 -0.76 -4.11 -1.97
CA PHE A 60 0.09 -3.27 -1.12
C PHE A 60 -0.02 -3.59 0.36
N ALA A 61 -1.13 -4.18 0.82
CA ALA A 61 -1.17 -4.79 2.15
C ALA A 61 -0.19 -5.96 2.25
N ASP A 62 -0.12 -6.85 1.25
CA ASP A 62 0.86 -7.95 1.23
C ASP A 62 2.32 -7.47 1.14
N ILE A 63 2.57 -6.40 0.39
CA ILE A 63 3.88 -5.73 0.36
C ILE A 63 4.21 -5.14 1.72
N TYR A 64 3.27 -4.45 2.36
CA TYR A 64 3.45 -3.90 3.70
C TYR A 64 3.71 -5.00 4.72
N VAL A 65 3.02 -6.13 4.60
CA VAL A 65 3.33 -7.32 5.39
C VAL A 65 4.80 -7.65 5.19
N THR A 66 5.23 -7.92 3.97
CA THR A 66 6.59 -8.40 3.66
C THR A 66 7.73 -7.43 4.05
N TYR A 67 7.55 -6.12 3.85
CA TYR A 67 8.64 -5.14 3.91
C TYR A 67 8.42 -4.01 4.94
N GLY A 68 7.23 -3.91 5.52
CA GLY A 68 6.81 -2.75 6.31
C GLY A 68 7.62 -2.52 7.58
N ARG A 69 8.21 -3.54 8.22
CA ARG A 69 9.01 -3.32 9.43
C ARG A 69 10.31 -2.55 9.20
N GLY A 70 10.93 -2.69 8.04
CA GLY A 70 12.22 -2.07 7.74
C GLY A 70 12.15 -0.56 7.51
N ASN A 71 11.00 -0.07 7.01
CA ASN A 71 10.69 1.35 6.86
C ASN A 71 9.17 1.54 6.74
N PRO A 72 8.45 1.59 7.87
CA PRO A 72 6.99 1.48 7.89
C PRO A 72 6.31 2.68 7.24
N ILE A 73 6.81 3.89 7.49
CA ILE A 73 6.10 5.12 7.13
C ILE A 73 5.86 5.21 5.62
N GLY A 74 6.87 4.94 4.79
CA GLY A 74 6.75 4.99 3.34
C GLY A 74 5.67 4.03 2.81
N LEU A 75 5.73 2.76 3.19
CA LEU A 75 4.81 1.73 2.69
C LEU A 75 3.40 1.81 3.30
N VAL A 76 3.21 2.41 4.48
CA VAL A 76 1.86 2.68 5.02
C VAL A 76 1.03 3.49 4.02
N HIS A 77 1.65 4.44 3.32
CA HIS A 77 0.95 5.27 2.33
C HIS A 77 0.49 4.48 1.09
N ALA A 78 1.19 3.41 0.73
CA ALA A 78 0.81 2.56 -0.38
C ALA A 78 -0.44 1.70 -0.09
N VAL A 79 -0.83 1.56 1.18
CA VAL A 79 -2.09 0.90 1.61
C VAL A 79 -3.19 1.94 1.84
N THR A 80 -2.84 3.02 2.53
CA THR A 80 -3.82 3.97 3.08
C THR A 80 -4.36 4.93 2.03
N ALA A 81 -3.51 5.41 1.10
CA ALA A 81 -3.96 6.28 0.01
C ALA A 81 -4.98 5.60 -0.93
N PRO A 82 -4.72 4.39 -1.48
CA PRO A 82 -5.71 3.73 -2.33
C PRO A 82 -6.96 3.31 -1.56
N THR A 83 -6.84 2.92 -0.29
CA THR A 83 -8.01 2.62 0.54
C THR A 83 -8.89 3.84 0.78
N ALA A 84 -8.30 5.01 1.02
CA ALA A 84 -9.04 6.24 1.19
C ALA A 84 -9.86 6.60 -0.06
N VAL A 85 -9.23 6.57 -1.24
CA VAL A 85 -9.94 6.83 -2.51
C VAL A 85 -10.99 5.75 -2.80
N HIS A 86 -10.65 4.47 -2.63
CA HIS A 86 -11.60 3.38 -2.85
C HIS A 86 -12.85 3.54 -1.97
N SER A 87 -12.68 3.99 -0.73
CA SER A 87 -13.81 4.14 0.20
C SER A 87 -14.78 5.26 -0.11
N ILE A 88 -14.41 6.20 -0.97
CA ILE A 88 -15.28 7.27 -1.44
C ILE A 88 -15.59 7.16 -2.93
N LEU A 89 -15.20 6.04 -3.57
CA LEU A 89 -15.26 5.89 -5.03
C LEU A 89 -16.68 6.12 -5.58
N ASP A 90 -17.69 5.56 -4.92
CA ASP A 90 -19.10 5.71 -5.27
C ASP A 90 -19.66 7.14 -5.07
N HIS A 91 -18.90 8.01 -4.40
CA HIS A 91 -19.21 9.43 -4.24
C HIS A 91 -18.46 10.32 -5.25
N LEU A 92 -17.54 9.76 -6.04
CA LEU A 92 -16.78 10.48 -7.06
C LEU A 92 -17.45 10.33 -8.44
N PRO A 93 -17.34 11.33 -9.34
CA PRO A 93 -17.76 11.19 -10.73
C PRO A 93 -17.10 9.97 -11.39
N PRO A 94 -17.83 9.06 -12.06
CA PRO A 94 -17.23 7.88 -12.69
C PRO A 94 -16.09 8.20 -13.66
N THR A 95 -16.10 9.39 -14.27
CA THR A 95 -15.06 9.88 -15.18
C THR A 95 -13.69 10.05 -14.53
N VAL A 96 -13.59 10.15 -13.20
CA VAL A 96 -12.29 10.29 -12.51
C VAL A 96 -11.74 8.97 -11.95
N TRP A 97 -12.52 7.89 -11.99
CA TRP A 97 -12.15 6.63 -11.32
C TRP A 97 -10.89 6.02 -11.92
N ARG A 98 -10.80 5.96 -13.26
CA ARG A 98 -9.65 5.41 -13.97
C ARG A 98 -8.37 6.23 -13.70
N ALA A 99 -8.45 7.54 -13.84
CA ALA A 99 -7.32 8.43 -13.58
C ALA A 99 -6.85 8.36 -12.11
N SER A 100 -7.78 8.21 -11.16
CA SER A 100 -7.46 8.06 -9.74
C SER A 100 -6.73 6.74 -9.46
N HIS A 101 -7.19 5.64 -10.05
CA HIS A 101 -6.51 4.34 -9.96
C HIS A 101 -5.09 4.41 -10.51
N ASP A 102 -4.91 4.98 -11.72
CA ASP A 102 -3.60 5.05 -12.36
C ASP A 102 -2.61 5.93 -11.58
N ALA A 103 -3.09 7.05 -11.03
CA ALA A 103 -2.29 7.92 -10.17
C ALA A 103 -1.86 7.19 -8.89
N LEU A 104 -2.77 6.42 -8.26
CA LEU A 104 -2.45 5.65 -7.07
C LEU A 104 -1.52 4.47 -7.37
N TRP A 105 -1.68 3.79 -8.51
CA TRP A 105 -0.71 2.79 -8.96
C TRP A 105 0.68 3.41 -9.09
N HIS A 106 0.80 4.58 -9.72
CA HIS A 106 2.08 5.28 -9.87
C HIS A 106 2.71 5.58 -8.50
N VAL A 107 1.92 6.12 -7.56
CA VAL A 107 2.39 6.40 -6.19
C VAL A 107 2.84 5.12 -5.50
N CYS A 108 2.02 4.07 -5.51
CA CYS A 108 2.34 2.82 -4.85
C CYS A 108 3.57 2.13 -5.47
N ALA A 109 3.73 2.18 -6.79
CA ALA A 109 4.92 1.70 -7.50
C ALA A 109 6.18 2.46 -7.06
N ALA A 110 6.11 3.79 -6.95
CA ALA A 110 7.24 4.60 -6.48
C ALA A 110 7.65 4.23 -5.06
N LEU A 111 6.68 4.06 -4.16
CA LEU A 111 6.91 3.63 -2.78
C LEU A 111 7.48 2.22 -2.70
N TYR A 112 7.04 1.30 -3.56
CA TYR A 112 7.61 -0.03 -3.66
C TYR A 112 9.08 0.02 -4.09
N THR A 113 9.39 0.72 -5.18
CA THR A 113 10.75 0.90 -5.69
C THR A 113 11.68 1.47 -4.61
N ALA A 114 11.20 2.45 -3.85
CA ALA A 114 11.97 3.13 -2.82
C ALA A 114 12.20 2.30 -1.55
N TYR A 115 11.16 1.60 -1.08
CA TYR A 115 11.14 1.05 0.29
C TYR A 115 11.13 -0.48 0.38
N ALA A 116 10.83 -1.20 -0.71
CA ALA A 116 10.77 -2.67 -0.71
C ALA A 116 12.05 -3.35 -1.23
N HIS A 117 12.91 -2.63 -1.96
CA HIS A 117 14.14 -3.21 -2.53
C HIS A 117 15.34 -3.17 -1.57
N GLY A 118 16.13 -4.25 -1.55
CA GLY A 118 17.36 -4.34 -0.75
C GLY A 118 17.14 -4.36 0.76
N LYS A 119 15.89 -4.52 1.23
CA LYS A 119 15.54 -4.62 2.65
C LYS A 119 15.29 -6.07 3.06
N PRO A 120 15.59 -6.45 4.32
CA PRO A 120 15.18 -7.72 4.87
C PRO A 120 13.68 -7.93 4.71
N ARG A 121 13.30 -9.13 4.31
CA ARG A 121 11.90 -9.55 4.32
C ARG A 121 11.56 -10.06 5.70
N ASP A 122 10.40 -9.66 6.19
CA ASP A 122 9.82 -10.30 7.36
C ASP A 122 9.30 -11.70 6.99
N ASP A 123 9.32 -12.60 7.98
CA ASP A 123 8.73 -13.93 7.84
C ASP A 123 7.25 -13.85 7.45
N ALA A 124 6.78 -14.85 6.70
CA ALA A 124 5.37 -14.95 6.37
C ALA A 124 4.55 -15.09 7.67
N PRO A 125 3.43 -14.34 7.81
CA PRO A 125 2.58 -14.46 8.98
C PRO A 125 1.96 -15.86 9.06
N THR A 126 1.78 -16.37 10.28
CA THR A 126 1.13 -17.65 10.56
C THR A 126 -0.15 -17.44 11.36
N GLY A 127 -1.13 -18.33 11.19
CA GLY A 127 -2.41 -18.27 11.91
C GLY A 127 -3.46 -17.36 11.23
N PRO A 128 -4.56 -17.00 11.92
CA PRO A 128 -5.68 -16.28 11.31
C PRO A 128 -5.53 -14.75 11.24
N GLY A 129 -4.49 -14.18 11.84
CA GLY A 129 -4.34 -12.73 12.02
C GLY A 129 -4.84 -12.24 13.37
N GLN A 130 -4.57 -10.97 13.69
CA GLN A 130 -4.99 -10.37 14.96
C GLN A 130 -6.48 -10.01 14.92
N ASP A 131 -7.15 -10.18 16.06
CA ASP A 131 -8.52 -9.71 16.26
C ASP A 131 -8.64 -8.20 15.89
N PRO A 132 -9.68 -7.80 15.11
CA PRO A 132 -9.93 -6.40 14.78
C PRO A 132 -10.02 -5.45 15.98
N ASP A 133 -10.69 -5.84 17.06
CA ASP A 133 -10.89 -4.96 18.22
C ASP A 133 -9.59 -4.78 19.00
N VAL A 134 -8.77 -5.82 19.10
CA VAL A 134 -7.40 -5.74 19.63
C VAL A 134 -6.55 -4.81 18.78
N SER A 135 -6.72 -4.87 17.45
CA SER A 135 -6.02 -3.99 16.51
C SER A 135 -6.41 -2.53 16.73
N VAL A 136 -7.71 -2.23 16.88
CA VAL A 136 -8.18 -0.86 17.19
C VAL A 136 -7.61 -0.37 18.52
N ALA A 137 -7.71 -1.18 19.58
CA ALA A 137 -7.23 -0.81 20.91
C ALA A 137 -5.72 -0.48 20.92
N LYS A 138 -4.90 -1.29 20.25
CA LYS A 138 -3.45 -1.06 20.13
C LYS A 138 -3.11 0.19 19.33
N ALA A 139 -3.79 0.41 18.19
CA ALA A 139 -3.56 1.60 17.37
C ALA A 139 -3.93 2.90 18.11
N VAL A 140 -5.05 2.90 18.85
CA VAL A 140 -5.44 4.07 19.65
C VAL A 140 -4.46 4.30 20.80
N ALA A 141 -4.05 3.23 21.48
CA ALA A 141 -3.12 3.32 22.61
C ALA A 141 -1.71 3.79 22.21
N SER A 142 -1.27 3.54 20.97
CA SER A 142 0.05 3.99 20.51
C SER A 142 0.12 5.51 20.31
N GLY A 143 -1.02 6.17 20.03
CA GLY A 143 -1.06 7.59 19.69
C GLY A 143 -0.39 7.96 18.36
N ASP A 144 0.10 6.98 17.60
CA ASP A 144 0.79 7.15 16.32
C ASP A 144 -0.23 7.20 15.17
N GLU A 145 -0.28 8.34 14.48
CA GLU A 145 -1.19 8.54 13.35
C GLU A 145 -0.98 7.54 12.21
N HIS A 146 0.23 6.99 12.03
CA HIS A 146 0.55 5.97 11.03
C HIS A 146 -0.06 4.62 11.39
N ALA A 147 0.05 4.22 12.66
CA ALA A 147 -0.57 3.01 13.17
C ALA A 147 -2.11 3.12 13.07
N ILE A 148 -2.68 4.27 13.46
CA ILE A 148 -4.12 4.52 13.42
C ILE A 148 -4.65 4.45 11.98
N LYS A 149 -4.05 5.19 11.05
CA LYS A 149 -4.53 5.21 9.65
C LYS A 149 -4.36 3.85 8.96
N LEU A 150 -3.29 3.12 9.24
CA LEU A 150 -3.11 1.77 8.69
C LEU A 150 -4.15 0.79 9.26
N ALA A 151 -4.36 0.79 10.58
CA ALA A 151 -5.35 -0.07 11.20
C ALA A 151 -6.76 0.22 10.64
N GLU A 152 -7.13 1.49 10.51
CA GLU A 152 -8.41 1.89 9.90
C GLU A 152 -8.55 1.35 8.47
N ALA A 153 -7.58 1.65 7.61
CA ALA A 153 -7.60 1.25 6.20
C ALA A 153 -7.69 -0.28 6.05
N CYS A 154 -6.85 -1.01 6.77
CA CYS A 154 -6.83 -2.46 6.72
C CYS A 154 -8.14 -3.07 7.24
N LEU A 155 -8.65 -2.62 8.40
CA LEU A 155 -9.87 -3.18 8.96
C LEU A 155 -11.10 -2.84 8.11
N ARG A 156 -11.13 -1.68 7.45
CA ARG A 156 -12.15 -1.33 6.45
C ARG A 156 -12.16 -2.34 5.31
N GLN A 157 -10.99 -2.62 4.71
CA GLN A 157 -10.90 -3.58 3.61
C GLN A 157 -11.15 -5.03 4.05
N TYR A 158 -10.74 -5.40 5.27
CA TYR A 158 -11.05 -6.70 5.85
C TYR A 158 -12.56 -6.91 5.99
N ARG A 159 -13.30 -5.91 6.48
CA ARG A 159 -14.77 -6.01 6.59
C ARG A 159 -15.45 -6.21 5.24
N ALA A 160 -14.92 -5.61 4.17
CA ALA A 160 -15.47 -5.75 2.82
C ALA A 160 -15.13 -7.10 2.17
N THR A 161 -13.93 -7.64 2.41
CA THR A 161 -13.38 -8.76 1.60
C THR A 161 -13.08 -10.03 2.40
N SER A 162 -13.04 -9.95 3.73
CA SER A 162 -12.55 -11.00 4.65
C SER A 162 -11.12 -11.49 4.36
N ALA A 163 -10.31 -10.71 3.61
CA ALA A 163 -8.95 -11.13 3.26
C ALA A 163 -7.97 -10.96 4.46
N PRO A 164 -7.32 -12.04 4.94
CA PRO A 164 -6.49 -12.00 6.15
C PRO A 164 -5.23 -11.13 6.02
N ALA A 165 -4.78 -10.86 4.79
CA ALA A 165 -3.68 -9.94 4.48
C ALA A 165 -3.80 -8.60 5.24
N TYR A 166 -5.02 -8.07 5.34
CA TYR A 166 -5.29 -6.83 6.02
C TYR A 166 -5.11 -6.92 7.55
N LEU A 167 -5.48 -8.04 8.18
CA LEU A 167 -5.24 -8.25 9.61
C LEU A 167 -3.74 -8.34 9.92
N TYR A 168 -2.96 -8.97 9.04
CA TYR A 168 -1.51 -9.02 9.18
C TYR A 168 -0.86 -7.65 9.04
N ALA A 169 -1.29 -6.87 8.04
CA ALA A 169 -0.78 -5.52 7.82
C ALA A 169 -1.07 -4.61 9.02
N ALA A 170 -2.31 -4.60 9.51
CA ALA A 170 -2.70 -3.84 10.70
C ALA A 170 -1.84 -4.21 11.92
N SER A 171 -1.64 -5.50 12.16
CA SER A 171 -0.81 -6.00 13.27
C SER A 171 0.66 -5.54 13.13
N ARG A 172 1.24 -5.58 11.92
CA ARG A 172 2.64 -5.15 11.71
C ARG A 172 2.87 -3.66 11.92
N GLY A 173 1.89 -2.82 11.60
CA GLY A 173 1.98 -1.37 11.85
C GLY A 173 2.06 -0.99 13.32
N MET A 174 1.72 -1.89 14.25
CA MET A 174 1.74 -1.62 15.69
C MET A 174 3.10 -1.88 16.34
N TYR A 175 3.99 -2.64 15.69
CA TYR A 175 5.31 -2.97 16.24
C TYR A 175 6.39 -1.91 15.96
N ALA A 176 6.07 -0.87 15.19
CA ALA A 176 7.00 0.22 14.89
C ALA A 176 7.05 1.30 16.00
N ALA A 177 6.14 1.25 16.97
CA ALA A 177 5.97 2.25 18.03
C ALA A 177 6.58 1.85 19.39
N ALA A 178 7.48 0.86 19.44
CA ALA A 178 8.13 0.39 20.67
C ALA A 178 9.64 0.65 20.64
#